data_AF-A0A8I0SYC3-F1
#
_entry.id   AF-A0A8I0SYC3-F1
#
_cell.length_a   1.000
_cell.length_b   1.000
_cell.length_c   1.000
_cell.angle_alpha   90.00
_cell.angle_beta   90.00
_cell.angle_gamma   90.00
#
_symmetry.space_group_name_H-M   'P 1'
#
loop_
_entity.id
_entity.type
_entity.pdbx_description
1 polymer ?
#
loop_
_entity_poly.entity_id
_entity_poly.type
_entity_poly.pdbx_seq_one_letter_code
_entity_poly.pdbx_strand_id
1 'polypeptide(L)'
;MNPYSDVAVVINLLVTLAVGWGFLWLNGTVRKQTKFNNYRFRFFELRDRLTYLVMEGQIAEGSREHRVLLMLLNGAVQSTGTFEVTRFLRFIANWANDPRTQKDLDRVLRNMQSHTSSPYREIVQDALELALQMLKKDTWFLLRVIYPMIKALNLLLRSPVLLQKAIAWTTKLIEAKGNVHARLNSLAATT
;
A
#
# COMPACT_ATOMS: atom_id res chain seq x y z
N MET A 1 44.95 -23.84 -19.20
CA MET A 1 44.03 -23.27 -18.20
C MET A 1 43.70 -24.36 -17.21
N ASN A 2 43.84 -24.11 -15.91
CA ASN A 2 43.72 -25.15 -14.89
C ASN A 2 42.22 -25.26 -14.51
N PRO A 3 41.51 -26.35 -14.82
CA PRO A 3 40.05 -26.43 -14.63
C PRO A 3 39.63 -26.22 -13.16
N TYR A 4 40.54 -26.46 -12.22
CA TYR A 4 40.34 -26.23 -10.80
C TYR A 4 40.23 -24.74 -10.42
N SER A 5 40.86 -23.81 -11.18
CA SER A 5 40.73 -22.38 -10.89
C SER A 5 39.36 -21.83 -11.27
N ASP A 6 38.79 -22.31 -12.37
CA ASP A 6 37.51 -21.81 -12.87
C ASP A 6 36.35 -22.26 -11.98
N VAL A 7 36.40 -23.50 -11.48
CA VAL A 7 35.42 -24.02 -10.51
C VAL A 7 35.46 -23.23 -9.20
N ALA A 8 36.65 -22.88 -8.70
CA ALA A 8 36.79 -22.08 -7.49
C ALA A 8 36.22 -20.65 -7.66
N VAL A 9 36.42 -20.04 -8.83
CA VAL A 9 35.84 -18.71 -9.14
C VAL A 9 34.32 -18.77 -9.18
N VAL A 10 33.72 -19.79 -9.81
CA VAL A 10 32.26 -19.95 -9.86
C VAL A 10 31.66 -20.17 -8.47
N ILE A 11 32.29 -21.00 -7.63
CA ILE A 11 31.83 -21.24 -6.25
C ILE A 11 31.89 -19.94 -5.43
N ASN A 12 33.00 -19.19 -5.50
CA ASN A 12 33.12 -17.91 -4.81
C ASN A 12 32.08 -16.89 -5.29
N LEU A 13 31.78 -16.85 -6.60
CA LEU A 13 30.73 -15.99 -7.15
C LEU A 13 29.34 -16.36 -6.60
N LEU A 14 29.02 -17.64 -6.52
CA LEU A 14 27.74 -18.11 -5.97
C LEU A 14 27.62 -17.80 -4.47
N VAL A 15 28.69 -18.02 -3.70
CA VAL A 15 28.72 -17.71 -2.27
C VAL A 15 28.55 -16.22 -2.02
N THR A 16 29.28 -15.38 -2.77
CA THR A 16 29.15 -13.92 -2.64
C THR A 16 27.77 -13.40 -3.04
N LEU A 17 27.16 -13.97 -4.09
CA LEU A 17 25.76 -13.68 -4.46
C LEU A 17 24.78 -14.09 -3.36
N ALA A 18 24.95 -15.27 -2.78
CA ALA A 18 24.10 -15.78 -1.70
C ALA A 18 24.22 -14.91 -0.43
N VAL A 19 25.43 -14.52 -0.05
CA VAL A 19 25.68 -13.63 1.09
C VAL A 19 25.10 -12.24 0.82
N GLY A 20 25.31 -11.67 -0.37
CA GLY A 20 24.73 -10.39 -0.76
C GLY A 20 23.20 -10.42 -0.73
N TRP A 21 22.59 -11.51 -1.19
CA TRP A 21 21.15 -11.74 -1.10
C TRP A 21 20.66 -11.83 0.35
N GLY A 22 21.35 -12.59 1.20
CA GLY A 22 21.03 -12.71 2.62
C GLY A 22 21.09 -11.37 3.33
N PHE A 23 22.11 -10.54 3.03
CA PHE A 23 22.24 -9.20 3.58
C PHE A 23 21.11 -8.27 3.13
N LEU A 24 20.77 -8.27 1.83
CA LEU A 24 19.63 -7.51 1.31
C LEU A 24 18.30 -7.95 1.93
N TRP A 25 18.13 -9.26 2.15
CA TRP A 25 16.94 -9.84 2.76
C TRP A 25 16.81 -9.44 4.24
N LEU A 26 17.87 -9.57 5.04
CA LEU A 26 17.89 -9.16 6.45
C LEU A 26 17.62 -7.66 6.61
N ASN A 27 18.37 -6.84 5.88
CA ASN A 27 18.27 -5.39 5.95
C ASN A 27 16.90 -4.91 5.42
N GLY A 28 16.39 -5.57 4.39
CA GLY A 28 15.05 -5.35 3.85
C GLY A 28 13.95 -5.69 4.85
N THR A 29 14.04 -6.82 5.54
CA THR A 29 13.00 -7.30 6.46
C THR A 29 12.91 -6.42 7.70
N VAL A 30 14.04 -6.16 8.37
CA VAL A 30 14.05 -5.38 9.62
C VAL A 30 13.66 -3.92 9.37
N ARG A 31 14.24 -3.26 8.36
CA ARG A 31 13.91 -1.85 8.07
C ARG A 31 12.48 -1.67 7.56
N LYS A 32 11.93 -2.64 6.82
CA LYS A 32 10.52 -2.61 6.42
C LYS A 32 9.64 -2.73 7.67
N GLN A 33 9.92 -3.68 8.55
CA GLN A 33 9.10 -3.92 9.74
C GLN A 33 8.97 -2.67 10.64
N THR A 34 10.08 -1.97 10.90
CA THR A 34 10.03 -0.71 11.68
C THR A 34 9.19 0.37 11.00
N LYS A 35 9.31 0.53 9.67
CA LYS A 35 8.52 1.52 8.94
C LYS A 35 7.04 1.19 8.90
N PHE A 36 6.68 -0.08 8.76
CA PHE A 36 5.29 -0.54 8.83
C PHE A 36 4.68 -0.30 10.21
N ASN A 37 5.45 -0.50 11.28
CA ASN A 37 4.99 -0.17 12.63
C ASN A 37 4.67 1.33 12.76
N ASN A 38 5.49 2.22 12.20
CA ASN A 38 5.21 3.65 12.22
C ASN A 38 3.89 4.00 11.51
N TYR A 39 3.63 3.43 10.33
CA TYR A 39 2.35 3.65 9.65
C TYR A 39 1.18 3.09 10.44
N ARG A 40 1.35 1.91 11.04
CA ARG A 40 0.34 1.29 11.90
C ARG A 40 -0.01 2.18 13.10
N PHE A 41 0.99 2.76 13.75
CA PHE A 41 0.77 3.68 14.88
C PHE A 41 0.03 4.95 14.44
N ARG A 42 0.38 5.53 13.28
CA ARG A 42 -0.33 6.69 12.73
C ARG A 42 -1.79 6.36 12.39
N PHE A 43 -2.09 5.17 11.88
CA PHE A 43 -3.49 4.75 11.68
C PHE A 43 -4.24 4.53 12.99
N PHE A 44 -3.58 4.01 14.04
CA PHE A 44 -4.17 3.92 15.38
C PHE A 44 -4.49 5.30 15.94
N GLU A 45 -3.56 6.24 15.84
CA GLU A 45 -3.76 7.63 16.25
C GLU A 45 -4.97 8.27 15.54
N LEU A 46 -5.10 8.08 14.22
CA LEU A 46 -6.25 8.58 13.46
C LEU A 46 -7.57 7.95 13.88
N ARG A 47 -7.56 6.65 14.20
CA ARG A 47 -8.73 5.95 14.71
C ARG A 47 -9.15 6.50 16.07
N ASP A 48 -8.19 6.72 16.96
CA ASP A 48 -8.46 7.22 18.30
C ASP A 48 -8.94 8.69 18.25
N ARG A 49 -8.38 9.52 17.36
CA ARG A 49 -8.90 10.87 17.04
C ARG A 49 -10.34 10.81 16.53
N LEU A 50 -10.67 9.84 15.67
CA LEU A 50 -12.04 9.67 15.16
C LEU A 50 -13.01 9.32 16.29
N THR A 51 -12.61 8.41 17.18
CA THR A 51 -13.41 8.06 18.36
C THR A 51 -13.65 9.27 19.26
N TYR A 52 -12.64 10.12 19.45
CA TYR A 52 -12.77 11.36 20.20
C TYR A 52 -13.80 12.33 19.58
N LEU A 53 -13.81 12.50 18.25
CA LEU A 53 -14.83 13.33 17.59
C LEU A 53 -16.25 12.79 17.71
N VAL A 54 -16.40 11.47 17.77
CA VAL A 54 -17.69 10.83 18.04
C VAL A 54 -18.14 11.11 19.48
N MET A 55 -17.22 11.03 20.45
CA MET A 55 -17.50 11.35 21.85
C MET A 55 -17.89 12.82 22.07
N GLU A 56 -17.27 13.75 21.33
CA GLU A 56 -17.64 15.17 21.36
C GLU A 56 -18.99 15.46 20.66
N GLY A 57 -19.60 14.46 20.01
CA GLY A 57 -20.86 14.63 19.30
C GLY A 57 -20.74 15.36 17.95
N GLN A 58 -19.51 15.62 17.48
CA GLN A 58 -19.28 16.22 16.16
C GLN A 58 -19.69 15.27 15.02
N ILE A 59 -19.64 13.96 15.27
CA ILE A 59 -20.05 12.91 14.35
C ILE A 59 -20.98 11.98 15.12
N ALA A 60 -22.17 11.71 14.59
CA ALA A 60 -23.07 10.76 15.21
C ALA A 60 -22.46 9.36 15.26
N GLU A 61 -22.48 8.72 16.43
CA GLU A 61 -22.06 7.33 16.55
C GLU A 61 -22.91 6.44 15.63
N GLY A 62 -22.28 5.47 14.95
CA GLY A 62 -22.95 4.65 13.95
C GLY A 62 -23.37 5.37 12.66
N SER A 63 -23.06 6.66 12.52
CA SER A 63 -23.24 7.36 11.23
C SER A 63 -22.52 6.60 10.12
N ARG A 64 -23.01 6.78 8.90
CA ARG A 64 -22.39 6.10 7.76
C ARG A 64 -20.95 6.55 7.57
N GLU A 65 -20.64 7.82 7.81
CA GLU A 65 -19.28 8.36 7.72
C GLU A 65 -18.36 7.71 8.73
N HIS A 66 -18.81 7.66 10.00
CA HIS A 66 -18.06 7.02 11.07
C HIS A 66 -17.76 5.56 10.71
N ARG A 67 -18.77 4.81 10.24
CA ARG A 67 -18.57 3.41 9.83
C ARG A 67 -17.59 3.26 8.67
N VAL A 68 -17.66 4.12 7.66
CA VAL A 68 -16.78 4.04 6.48
C VAL A 68 -15.34 4.38 6.84
N LEU A 69 -15.12 5.44 7.62
CA LEU A 69 -13.79 5.82 8.11
C LEU A 69 -13.20 4.76 9.03
N LEU A 70 -14.00 4.26 9.98
CA LEU A 70 -13.58 3.20 10.88
C LEU A 70 -13.23 1.93 10.10
N MET A 71 -14.01 1.56 9.08
CA MET A 71 -13.70 0.45 8.19
C MET A 71 -12.39 0.68 7.43
N LEU A 72 -12.15 1.89 6.93
CA LEU A 72 -10.93 2.24 6.20
C LEU A 72 -9.69 2.16 7.10
N LEU A 73 -9.76 2.78 8.28
CA LEU A 73 -8.69 2.80 9.26
C LEU A 73 -8.40 1.39 9.78
N ASN A 74 -9.43 0.62 10.12
CA ASN A 74 -9.25 -0.77 10.56
C ASN A 74 -8.69 -1.66 9.45
N GLY A 75 -9.15 -1.49 8.21
CA GLY A 75 -8.58 -2.21 7.07
C GLY A 75 -7.11 -1.88 6.85
N ALA A 76 -6.73 -0.61 7.02
CA ALA A 76 -5.35 -0.16 6.93
C ALA A 76 -4.47 -0.67 8.09
N VAL A 77 -4.98 -0.65 9.33
CA VAL A 77 -4.31 -1.25 10.50
C VAL A 77 -4.11 -2.75 10.33
N GLN A 78 -5.15 -3.47 9.91
CA GLN A 78 -5.08 -4.92 9.74
C GLN A 78 -4.08 -5.31 8.64
N SER A 79 -4.07 -4.56 7.54
CA SER A 79 -3.14 -4.80 6.43
C SER A 79 -1.70 -4.40 6.73
N THR A 80 -1.47 -3.40 7.59
CA THR A 80 -0.13 -3.04 8.08
C THR A 80 0.38 -4.04 9.13
N GLY A 81 -0.51 -4.65 9.91
CA GLY A 81 -0.16 -5.56 11.01
C GLY A 81 0.50 -6.88 10.59
N THR A 82 0.24 -7.37 9.39
CA THR A 82 0.88 -8.61 8.89
C THR A 82 2.16 -8.36 8.11
N PHE A 83 2.65 -7.12 8.03
CA PHE A 83 3.84 -6.72 7.25
C PHE A 83 3.81 -7.13 5.77
N GLU A 84 2.63 -7.52 5.28
CA GLU A 84 2.42 -7.98 3.91
C GLU A 84 1.89 -6.83 3.07
N VAL A 85 2.80 -6.18 2.33
CA VAL A 85 2.47 -5.18 1.30
C VAL A 85 1.33 -5.66 0.40
N THR A 86 1.32 -6.95 0.07
CA THR A 86 0.29 -7.58 -0.76
C THR A 86 -1.11 -7.51 -0.16
N ARG A 87 -1.27 -7.56 1.17
CA ARG A 87 -2.58 -7.38 1.82
C ARG A 87 -3.04 -5.93 1.77
N PHE A 88 -2.15 -4.98 2.00
CA PHE A 88 -2.47 -3.56 1.87
C PHE A 88 -2.88 -3.23 0.43
N LEU A 89 -2.11 -3.69 -0.55
CA LEU A 89 -2.43 -3.53 -1.96
C LEU A 89 -3.75 -4.22 -2.35
N ARG A 90 -4.01 -5.42 -1.83
CA ARG A 90 -5.29 -6.13 -2.05
C ARG A 90 -6.46 -5.41 -1.40
N PHE A 91 -6.27 -4.85 -0.21
CA PHE A 91 -7.26 -4.03 0.47
C PHE A 91 -7.60 -2.80 -0.38
N ILE A 92 -6.60 -2.03 -0.81
CA ILE A 92 -6.80 -0.85 -1.68
C ILE A 92 -7.42 -1.26 -3.02
N ALA A 93 -6.99 -2.36 -3.63
CA ALA A 93 -7.56 -2.83 -4.88
C ALA A 93 -9.03 -3.27 -4.73
N ASN A 94 -9.37 -3.99 -3.66
CA ASN A 94 -10.75 -4.39 -3.41
C ASN A 94 -11.63 -3.16 -3.13
N TRP A 95 -11.12 -2.24 -2.31
CA TRP A 95 -11.77 -0.99 -1.97
C TRP A 95 -12.00 -0.10 -3.22
N ALA A 96 -11.01 -0.06 -4.12
CA ALA A 96 -11.09 0.67 -5.38
C ALA A 96 -11.91 -0.05 -6.46
N ASN A 97 -12.22 -1.34 -6.34
CA ASN A 97 -13.02 -2.06 -7.33
C ASN A 97 -14.47 -2.30 -6.89
N ASP A 98 -14.80 -2.12 -5.61
CA ASP A 98 -16.15 -2.28 -5.09
C ASP A 98 -16.99 -0.99 -5.30
N PRO A 99 -18.02 -1.01 -6.16
CA PRO A 99 -18.85 0.17 -6.45
C PRO A 99 -19.58 0.71 -5.22
N ARG A 100 -19.95 -0.15 -4.26
CA ARG A 100 -20.66 0.27 -3.04
C ARG A 100 -19.75 1.08 -2.15
N THR A 101 -18.54 0.56 -1.97
CA THR A 101 -17.49 1.20 -1.18
C THR A 101 -17.03 2.51 -1.81
N GLN A 102 -16.89 2.56 -3.13
CA GLN A 102 -16.61 3.81 -3.85
C GLN A 102 -17.72 4.86 -3.64
N LYS A 103 -18.99 4.47 -3.76
CA LYS A 103 -20.12 5.38 -3.55
C LYS A 103 -20.16 5.94 -2.12
N ASP A 104 -19.76 5.13 -1.15
CA ASP A 104 -19.71 5.52 0.25
C ASP A 104 -18.54 6.45 0.55
N LEU A 105 -17.39 6.21 -0.07
CA LEU A 105 -16.27 7.15 -0.07
C LEU A 105 -16.65 8.48 -0.74
N ASP A 106 -17.27 8.45 -1.92
CA ASP A 106 -17.68 9.67 -2.63
C ASP A 106 -18.68 10.51 -1.83
N ARG A 107 -19.43 9.89 -0.93
CA ARG A 107 -20.31 10.61 0.01
C ARG A 107 -19.51 11.22 1.16
N VAL A 108 -18.62 10.45 1.78
CA VAL A 108 -17.69 10.95 2.80
C VAL A 108 -16.89 12.15 2.27
N LEU A 109 -16.39 12.06 1.04
CA LEU A 109 -15.63 13.13 0.39
C LEU A 109 -16.48 14.37 0.12
N ARG A 110 -17.71 14.21 -0.36
CA ARG A 110 -18.65 15.33 -0.54
C ARG A 110 -19.03 15.99 0.77
N ASN A 111 -19.25 15.20 1.82
CA ASN A 111 -19.57 15.72 3.15
C ASN A 111 -18.36 16.43 3.77
N MET A 112 -17.15 15.96 3.50
CA MET A 112 -15.93 16.69 3.90
C MET A 112 -15.82 18.06 3.21
N GLN A 113 -16.20 18.17 1.93
CA GLN A 113 -16.19 19.46 1.21
C GLN A 113 -17.20 20.47 1.77
N SER A 114 -18.31 20.00 2.35
CA SER A 114 -19.30 20.89 2.96
C SER A 114 -18.94 21.35 4.39
N HIS A 115 -17.96 20.73 5.04
CA HIS A 115 -17.52 21.09 6.38
C HIS A 115 -16.25 21.95 6.31
N THR A 116 -16.42 23.27 6.38
CA THR A 116 -15.38 24.27 6.08
C THR A 116 -14.21 24.29 7.07
N SER A 117 -14.35 23.75 8.29
CA SER A 117 -13.26 23.76 9.30
C SER A 117 -13.38 22.67 10.39
N SER A 118 -13.94 21.49 10.08
CA SER A 118 -14.11 20.45 11.11
C SER A 118 -12.85 19.61 11.26
N PRO A 119 -12.44 19.26 12.51
CA PRO A 119 -11.45 18.21 12.80
C PRO A 119 -11.67 16.90 12.04
N TYR A 120 -12.90 16.62 11.63
CA TYR A 120 -13.27 15.51 10.76
C TYR A 120 -12.50 15.51 9.42
N ARG A 121 -12.40 16.67 8.77
CA ARG A 121 -11.73 16.83 7.48
C ARG A 121 -10.24 16.48 7.58
N GLU A 122 -9.59 16.90 8.66
CA GLU A 122 -8.19 16.58 8.92
C GLU A 122 -7.98 15.07 9.04
N ILE A 123 -8.84 14.37 9.78
CA ILE A 123 -8.71 12.91 9.93
C ILE A 123 -8.86 12.19 8.58
N VAL A 124 -9.85 12.60 7.78
CA VAL A 124 -10.07 12.01 6.44
C VAL A 124 -8.86 12.27 5.55
N GLN A 125 -8.37 13.51 5.52
CA GLN A 125 -7.21 13.90 4.72
C GLN A 125 -5.96 13.15 5.15
N ASP A 126 -5.66 13.14 6.45
CA ASP A 126 -4.51 12.44 7.03
C ASP A 126 -4.56 10.93 6.73
N ALA A 127 -5.74 10.31 6.86
CA ALA A 127 -5.91 8.89 6.58
C ALA A 127 -5.64 8.55 5.11
N LEU A 128 -6.15 9.38 4.19
CA LEU A 128 -5.95 9.21 2.75
C LEU A 128 -4.50 9.49 2.35
N GLU A 129 -3.89 10.52 2.92
CA GLU A 129 -2.49 10.85 2.68
C GLU A 129 -1.58 9.72 3.18
N LEU A 130 -1.85 9.18 4.38
CA LEU A 130 -1.08 8.07 4.91
C LEU A 130 -1.17 6.83 4.01
N ALA A 131 -2.37 6.51 3.54
CA ALA A 131 -2.60 5.41 2.61
C ALA A 131 -1.86 5.63 1.28
N LEU A 132 -1.85 6.86 0.76
CA LEU A 132 -1.07 7.22 -0.43
C LEU A 132 0.43 7.11 -0.22
N GLN A 133 0.94 7.59 0.91
CA GLN A 133 2.36 7.53 1.23
C GLN A 133 2.83 6.07 1.28
N MET A 134 2.05 5.20 1.92
CA MET A 134 2.29 3.75 1.89
C MET A 134 2.24 3.19 0.47
N LEU A 135 1.18 3.49 -0.28
CA LEU A 135 1.02 3.02 -1.65
C LEU A 135 2.19 3.44 -2.54
N LYS A 136 2.58 4.72 -2.52
CA LYS A 136 3.66 5.27 -3.36
C LYS A 136 4.99 4.59 -3.07
N LYS A 137 5.32 4.41 -1.79
CA LYS A 137 6.58 3.83 -1.33
C LYS A 137 6.68 2.34 -1.67
N ASP A 138 5.60 1.60 -1.45
CA ASP A 138 5.61 0.15 -1.62
C ASP A 138 5.41 -0.26 -3.09
N THR A 139 4.62 0.51 -3.85
CA THR A 139 4.45 0.30 -5.28
C THR A 139 5.72 0.69 -6.06
N TRP A 140 6.56 1.60 -5.54
CA TRP A 140 7.84 1.93 -6.18
C TRP A 140 8.76 0.70 -6.28
N PHE A 141 8.91 -0.05 -5.20
CA PHE A 141 9.70 -1.28 -5.21
C PHE A 141 9.10 -2.32 -6.16
N LEU A 142 7.78 -2.46 -6.15
CA LEU A 142 7.06 -3.42 -6.98
C LEU A 142 7.20 -3.11 -8.48
N LEU A 143 7.08 -1.84 -8.87
CA LEU A 143 7.20 -1.41 -10.27
C LEU A 143 8.64 -1.26 -10.75
N ARG A 144 9.58 -0.85 -9.89
CA ARG A 144 10.97 -0.56 -10.29
C ARG A 144 11.90 -1.76 -10.17
N VAL A 145 11.61 -2.71 -9.28
CA VAL A 145 12.48 -3.87 -9.00
C VAL A 145 11.81 -5.16 -9.45
N ILE A 146 10.60 -5.44 -8.96
CA ILE A 146 9.92 -6.72 -9.22
C ILE A 146 9.49 -6.82 -10.70
N TYR A 147 8.89 -5.77 -11.26
CA TYR A 147 8.43 -5.78 -12.66
C TYR A 147 9.55 -6.06 -13.69
N PRO A 148 10.71 -5.37 -13.70
CA PRO A 148 11.78 -5.68 -14.65
C PRO A 148 12.38 -7.06 -14.42
N MET A 149 12.48 -7.54 -13.17
CA MET A 149 12.89 -8.93 -12.89
C MET A 149 11.92 -9.94 -13.50
N ILE A 150 10.61 -9.75 -13.32
CA ILE A 150 9.59 -10.63 -13.93
C ILE A 150 9.67 -10.59 -15.45
N LYS A 151 9.90 -9.40 -16.05
CA LYS A 151 10.07 -9.25 -17.50
C LYS A 151 11.34 -9.97 -18.01
N ALA A 152 12.46 -9.85 -17.31
CA ALA A 152 13.69 -10.55 -17.64
C ALA A 152 13.54 -12.08 -17.49
N LEU A 153 12.88 -12.52 -16.42
CA LEU A 153 12.59 -13.93 -16.17
C LEU A 153 11.63 -14.51 -17.23
N ASN A 154 10.67 -13.72 -17.72
CA ASN A 154 9.78 -14.09 -18.82
C ASN A 154 10.55 -14.33 -20.13
N LEU A 155 11.50 -13.44 -20.43
CA LEU A 155 12.39 -13.60 -21.59
C LEU A 155 13.17 -14.93 -21.52
N LEU A 156 13.51 -15.36 -20.30
CA LEU A 156 14.31 -16.54 -20.03
C LEU A 156 13.50 -17.85 -19.96
N LEU A 157 12.32 -17.84 -19.32
CA LEU A 157 11.53 -19.06 -19.02
C LEU A 157 10.46 -19.41 -20.07
N ARG A 158 10.04 -18.48 -20.94
CA ARG A 158 8.99 -18.71 -21.98
C ARG A 158 7.69 -19.38 -21.47
N SER A 159 7.35 -19.29 -20.18
CA SER A 159 6.16 -19.93 -19.60
C SER A 159 4.99 -18.92 -19.49
N PRO A 160 3.89 -19.06 -20.26
CA PRO A 160 2.87 -18.01 -20.39
C PRO A 160 1.86 -17.91 -19.23
N VAL A 161 1.60 -18.99 -18.48
CA VAL A 161 0.39 -19.09 -17.63
C VAL A 161 0.50 -18.33 -16.30
N LEU A 162 1.60 -18.50 -15.55
CA LEU A 162 1.80 -17.80 -14.27
C LEU A 162 2.04 -16.29 -14.46
N LEU A 163 2.56 -15.92 -15.62
CA LEU A 163 2.91 -14.56 -16.00
C LEU A 163 1.70 -13.71 -16.38
N GLN A 164 0.70 -14.27 -17.07
CA GLN A 164 -0.56 -13.54 -17.34
C GLN A 164 -1.25 -13.12 -16.05
N LYS A 165 -1.27 -13.99 -15.03
CA LYS A 165 -1.86 -13.66 -13.72
C LYS A 165 -1.06 -12.56 -13.00
N ALA A 166 0.27 -12.61 -13.04
CA ALA A 166 1.12 -11.60 -12.43
C ALA A 166 0.98 -10.23 -13.13
N ILE A 167 0.98 -10.21 -14.47
CA ILE A 167 0.81 -8.98 -15.25
C ILE A 167 -0.57 -8.37 -15.01
N ALA A 168 -1.65 -9.16 -15.10
CA ALA A 168 -3.01 -8.69 -14.83
C ALA A 168 -3.20 -8.16 -13.41
N TRP A 169 -2.48 -8.73 -12.43
CA TRP A 169 -2.47 -8.21 -11.07
C TRP A 169 -1.73 -6.88 -10.97
N THR A 170 -0.56 -6.75 -11.62
CA THR A 170 0.19 -5.49 -11.63
C THR A 170 -0.54 -4.36 -12.35
N THR A 171 -1.24 -4.63 -13.46
CA THR A 171 -2.02 -3.61 -14.18
C THR A 171 -3.18 -3.11 -13.33
N LYS A 172 -3.92 -4.02 -12.66
CA LYS A 172 -4.97 -3.63 -11.70
C LYS A 172 -4.46 -2.74 -10.58
N LEU A 173 -3.23 -2.98 -10.09
CA LEU A 173 -2.62 -2.12 -9.08
C LEU A 173 -2.22 -0.74 -9.62
N ILE A 174 -1.73 -0.68 -10.85
CA ILE A 174 -1.39 0.59 -11.51
C ILE A 174 -2.67 1.41 -11.73
N GLU A 175 -3.76 0.79 -12.19
CA GLU A 175 -5.07 1.43 -12.35
C GLU A 175 -5.64 1.89 -11.01
N ALA A 176 -5.61 1.05 -9.98
CA ALA A 176 -6.05 1.42 -8.64
C ALA A 176 -5.24 2.62 -8.10
N LYS A 177 -3.92 2.63 -8.30
CA LYS A 177 -3.08 3.77 -7.95
C LYS A 177 -3.46 5.02 -8.74
N GLY A 178 -3.69 4.90 -10.04
CA GLY A 178 -4.13 6.01 -10.89
C GLY A 178 -5.45 6.62 -10.43
N ASN A 179 -6.45 5.78 -10.16
CA ASN A 179 -7.77 6.22 -9.69
C ASN A 179 -7.70 6.88 -8.32
N VAL A 180 -6.97 6.29 -7.38
CA VAL A 180 -6.77 6.86 -6.03
C VAL A 180 -6.04 8.20 -6.12
N HIS A 181 -4.99 8.29 -6.95
CA HIS A 181 -4.21 9.52 -7.11
C HIS A 181 -5.00 10.63 -7.83
N ALA A 182 -5.76 10.29 -8.88
CA ALA A 182 -6.62 11.24 -9.57
C ALA A 182 -7.70 11.81 -8.65
N ARG A 183 -8.32 10.95 -7.83
CA ARG A 183 -9.30 11.37 -6.81
C ARG A 183 -8.65 12.27 -5.76
N LEU A 184 -7.46 11.94 -5.28
CA LEU A 184 -6.76 12.75 -4.29
C LEU A 184 -6.27 14.10 -4.83
N ASN A 185 -5.85 14.14 -6.09
CA ASN A 185 -5.50 15.40 -6.75
C ASN A 185 -6.75 16.26 -7.02
N SER A 186 -7.90 15.66 -7.35
CA SER A 186 -9.15 16.41 -7.45
C SER A 186 -9.61 17.01 -6.12
N LEU A 187 -9.26 16.35 -5.00
CA LEU A 187 -9.51 16.87 -3.65
C LEU A 187 -8.55 18.02 -3.32
N ALA A 188 -7.24 17.86 -3.56
CA ALA A 188 -6.26 18.91 -3.32
C ALA A 188 -6.44 20.16 -4.22
N ALA A 189 -7.08 20.02 -5.38
CA ALA A 189 -7.40 21.13 -6.28
C ALA A 189 -8.69 21.89 -5.90
N THR A 190 -9.49 21.35 -4.98
CA THR A 190 -10.74 21.98 -4.49
C THR A 190 -10.61 22.59 -3.09
N THR A 191 -9.42 22.51 -2.49
CA THR A 191 -9.03 23.15 -1.23
C THR A 191 -8.20 24.39 -1.49
#